data_AF-A0A4V0ZAW3-F1
#
_entry.id   AF-A0A4V0ZAW3-F1
#
_cell.length_a   1.000
_cell.length_b   1.000
_cell.length_c   1.000
_cell.angle_alpha   90.00
_cell.angle_beta   90.00
_cell.angle_gamma   90.00
#
_symmetry.space_group_name_H-M   'P 1'
#
loop_
_entity.id
_entity.type
_entity.pdbx_description
1 polymer ?
#
loop_
_entity_poly.entity_id
_entity_poly.type
_entity_poly.pdbx_seq_one_letter_code
_entity_poly.pdbx_strand_id
1 'polypeptide(L)' 'MSSTGASRPTFSTTRFREGYAVGDVDDFLDAVFTAISTGQPVPPIATAVFRPVRLEIGYDMAEVDDFLDELEAGLTS' A
#
# COMPACT_ATOMS: atom_id res chain seq x y z
N MET A 1 10.44 8.48 -24.33
CA MET A 1 10.78 7.24 -23.63
C MET A 1 10.53 7.55 -22.16
N SER A 2 9.28 7.69 -21.73
CA SER A 2 8.38 6.61 -21.30
C SER A 2 8.97 5.84 -20.12
N SER A 3 8.61 6.26 -18.91
CA SER A 3 8.49 5.45 -17.69
C SER A 3 7.96 6.38 -16.60
N THR A 4 6.64 6.51 -16.47
CA THR A 4 6.06 6.92 -15.18
C THR A 4 6.28 5.73 -14.25
N GLY A 5 7.48 5.62 -13.68
CA GLY A 5 7.70 4.74 -12.55
C GLY A 5 6.84 5.34 -11.44
N ALA A 6 5.71 4.70 -11.12
CA ALA A 6 4.96 5.06 -9.92
C ALA A 6 5.97 5.01 -8.77
N SER A 7 6.34 6.18 -8.24
CA SER A 7 7.22 6.23 -7.08
C SER A 7 6.45 5.61 -5.94
N ARG A 8 7.09 4.70 -5.19
CA ARG A 8 6.47 4.08 -4.01
C ARG A 8 5.96 5.21 -3.11
N PRO A 9 4.68 5.20 -2.71
CA PRO A 9 4.18 6.18 -1.77
C PRO A 9 4.96 6.04 -0.45
N THR A 10 5.22 7.15 0.21
CA THR A 10 5.80 7.15 1.56
C THR A 10 4.73 7.63 2.52
N PHE A 11 4.25 6.71 3.36
CA PHE A 11 3.29 7.03 4.41
C PHE A 11 3.97 7.58 5.65
N SER A 12 3.24 8.40 6.39
CA SER A 12 3.67 8.87 7.71
C SER A 12 3.83 7.67 8.66
N THR A 13 4.93 7.66 9.42
CA THR A 13 5.12 6.63 10.46
C THR A 13 4.57 7.10 11.79
N THR A 14 4.03 6.16 12.56
CA THR A 14 3.55 6.40 13.92
C THR A 14 4.16 5.43 14.92
N ARG A 15 4.43 5.95 16.11
CA ARG A 15 4.91 5.19 17.29
C ARG A 15 4.03 5.41 18.52
N PHE A 16 3.11 6.39 18.46
CA PHE A 16 2.27 6.80 19.60
C PHE A 16 0.84 6.25 19.49
N ARG A 17 0.45 5.78 18.30
CA ARG A 17 -0.83 5.12 18.02
C ARG A 17 -0.58 3.83 17.25
N GLU A 18 -1.62 3.02 17.13
CA GLU A 18 -1.60 1.84 16.28
C GLU A 18 -1.34 2.25 14.82
N GLY A 19 -0.52 1.46 14.13
CA GLY A 19 -0.20 1.61 12.71
C GLY A 19 -0.17 0.24 12.03
N TYR A 20 -0.20 0.22 10.70
CA TYR A 20 0.04 -1.02 9.96
C TYR A 20 1.53 -1.33 9.89
N ALA A 21 1.90 -2.61 9.99
CA ALA A 21 3.27 -3.04 9.87
C ALA A 21 3.85 -2.61 8.52
N VAL A 22 4.95 -1.84 8.56
CA VAL A 22 5.62 -1.28 7.37
C VAL A 22 5.92 -2.36 6.33
N GLY A 23 6.50 -3.50 6.78
CA GLY A 23 6.82 -4.61 5.88
C GLY A 23 5.60 -5.18 5.17
N ASP A 24 4.51 -5.45 5.89
CA ASP A 24 3.29 -6.02 5.30
C ASP A 24 2.69 -5.08 4.23
N VAL A 25 2.72 -3.77 4.47
CA VAL A 25 2.25 -2.76 3.50
C VAL A 25 3.19 -2.70 2.29
N ASP A 26 4.51 -2.61 2.52
CA ASP A 26 5.50 -2.49 1.46
C ASP A 26 5.54 -3.71 0.54
N ASP A 27 5.43 -4.92 1.11
CA ASP A 27 5.39 -6.18 0.36
C ASP A 27 4.13 -6.26 -0.51
N PHE A 28 2.98 -5.85 0.03
CA PHE A 28 1.72 -5.82 -0.72
C PHE A 28 1.78 -4.83 -1.89
N LEU A 29 2.27 -3.61 -1.64
CA LEU A 29 2.42 -2.60 -2.69
C LEU A 29 3.40 -3.04 -3.77
N ASP A 30 4.49 -3.71 -3.40
CA ASP A 30 5.44 -4.29 -4.36
C ASP A 30 4.75 -5.32 -5.28
N ALA A 31 3.92 -6.18 -4.70
CA ALA A 31 3.15 -7.17 -5.45
C ALA A 31 2.14 -6.50 -6.41
N VAL A 32 1.44 -5.46 -5.96
CA VAL A 32 0.51 -4.68 -6.79
C VAL A 32 1.23 -4.00 -7.95
N PHE A 33 2.29 -3.24 -7.69
CA PHE A 33 3.04 -2.54 -8.73
C PHE A 33 3.72 -3.48 -9.72
N THR A 34 4.22 -4.62 -9.22
CA THR A 34 4.75 -5.70 -10.06
C THR A 34 3.67 -6.28 -10.95
N ALA A 35 2.48 -6.57 -10.41
CA ALA A 35 1.37 -7.10 -11.21
C ALA A 35 0.95 -6.14 -12.31
N ILE A 36 0.80 -4.85 -11.99
CA ILE A 36 0.48 -3.80 -12.97
C ILE A 36 1.56 -3.71 -14.06
N SER A 37 2.84 -3.69 -13.68
CA SER A 37 3.95 -3.55 -14.64
C SER A 37 4.13 -4.76 -15.54
N THR A 38 3.77 -5.95 -15.06
CA THR A 38 3.92 -7.22 -15.79
C THR A 38 2.63 -7.66 -16.49
N GLY A 39 1.53 -6.91 -16.32
CA GLY A 39 0.21 -7.30 -16.83
C GLY A 39 -0.34 -8.56 -16.17
N GLN A 40 0.11 -8.90 -14.97
CA GLN A 40 -0.44 -9.98 -14.17
C GLN A 40 -1.71 -9.51 -13.42
N PRO A 41 -2.55 -10.45 -12.96
CA PRO A 41 -3.70 -10.11 -12.13
C PRO A 41 -3.26 -9.36 -10.87
N VAL A 42 -3.81 -8.17 -10.65
CA VAL A 42 -3.57 -7.37 -9.45
C VAL A 42 -4.22 -8.07 -8.25
N PRO A 43 -3.52 -8.23 -7.11
CA PRO A 43 -4.13 -8.79 -5.91
C PRO A 43 -5.28 -7.88 -5.42
N PRO A 44 -6.28 -8.42 -4.71
CA PRO A 44 -7.47 -7.66 -4.35
C PRO A 44 -7.15 -6.57 -3.33
N ILE A 45 -7.27 -5.31 -3.75
CA ILE A 45 -6.93 -4.12 -2.95
C ILE A 45 -7.96 -3.87 -1.85
N ALA A 46 -9.26 -3.87 -2.17
CA ALA A 46 -10.33 -3.65 -1.18
C ALA A 46 -10.42 -4.68 -0.04
N THR A 47 -9.73 -5.83 -0.16
CA THR A 47 -9.70 -6.86 0.89
C THR A 47 -8.31 -7.06 1.48
N ALA A 48 -7.37 -6.17 1.18
CA ALA A 48 -6.04 -6.21 1.79
C ALA A 48 -6.16 -6.00 3.30
N VAL A 49 -5.45 -6.82 4.07
CA VAL A 49 -5.41 -6.72 5.53
C VAL A 49 -3.97 -6.75 5.98
N PHE A 50 -3.58 -5.76 6.78
CA PHE A 50 -2.23 -5.65 7.33
C PHE A 50 -2.26 -5.89 8.83
N ARG A 51 -1.15 -6.41 9.36
CA ARG A 51 -1.01 -6.63 10.79
C ARG A 51 -0.87 -5.28 11.51
N PRO A 52 -1.69 -5.00 12.53
CA PRO A 52 -1.53 -3.81 13.35
C PRO A 52 -0.33 -3.94 14.30
N VAL A 53 0.41 -2.86 14.48
CA VAL A 53 1.52 -2.74 15.44
C VAL A 53 1.27 -1.56 16.39
N ARG A 54 1.58 -1.76 17.68
CA ARG A 54 1.39 -0.74 18.74
C ARG A 54 2.65 -0.35 19.49
N LEU A 55 3.65 -1.24 19.52
CA LEU A 55 4.93 -1.04 20.21
C LEU A 55 6.11 -0.91 19.22
N GLU A 56 5.80 -0.97 17.93
CA GLU A 56 6.74 -0.86 16.81
C GLU A 56 6.34 0.32 15.92
N ILE A 57 7.23 0.68 15.00
CA ILE A 57 6.94 1.70 14.00
C ILE A 57 5.99 1.10 12.97
N GLY A 58 4.79 1.68 12.87
CA GLY A 58 3.84 1.37 11.80
C GLY A 58 3.61 2.55 10.89
N TYR A 59 3.09 2.30 9.70
CA TYR A 59 2.49 3.34 8.87
C TYR A 59 1.14 3.76 9.43
N ASP A 60 0.77 5.01 9.19
CA ASP A 60 -0.56 5.49 9.53
C ASP A 60 -1.62 4.71 8.75
N MET A 61 -2.54 4.07 9.49
CA MET A 61 -3.58 3.23 8.89
C MET A 61 -4.49 4.04 7.98
N ALA A 62 -4.88 5.24 8.39
CA ALA A 62 -5.75 6.09 7.58
C ALA A 62 -5.10 6.49 6.25
N GLU A 63 -3.82 6.87 6.28
CA GLU A 63 -3.09 7.24 5.06
C GLU A 63 -2.89 6.05 4.11
N VAL A 64 -2.67 4.85 4.66
CA VAL A 64 -2.59 3.62 3.87
C VAL A 64 -3.94 3.29 3.26
N ASP A 65 -5.02 3.29 4.05
CA ASP A 65 -6.37 2.96 3.58
C ASP A 65 -6.85 3.94 2.50
N ASP A 66 -6.68 5.26 2.71
CA ASP A 66 -7.04 6.30 1.74
C ASP A 66 -6.31 6.10 0.40
N PHE A 67 -5.02 5.73 0.45
CA PHE A 67 -4.24 5.45 -0.75
C PHE A 67 -4.71 4.19 -1.47
N LEU A 68 -5.06 3.12 -0.74
CA LEU A 68 -5.56 1.89 -1.34
C LEU A 68 -6.91 2.10 -2.03
N ASP A 69 -7.79 2.91 -1.44
CA ASP A 69 -9.06 3.30 -2.06
C ASP A 69 -8.84 4.09 -3.35
N GLU A 70 -7.92 5.06 -3.36
CA GLU A 70 -7.58 5.82 -4.58
C GLU A 70 -6.97 4.91 -5.66
N LEU A 71 -6.08 4.00 -5.26
CA LEU A 71 -5.42 3.07 -6.18
C LEU A 71 -6.42 2.10 -6.80
N GLU A 72 -7.36 1.56 -6.02
CA GLU A 72 -8.44 0.71 -6.53
C GLU A 72 -9.31 1.48 -7.52
N ALA A 73 -9.74 2.69 -7.16
CA ALA A 73 -10.56 3.55 -8.03
C ALA A 73 -9.88 3.81 -9.39
N GLY A 74 -8.55 4.00 -9.39
CA GLY A 74 -7.77 4.18 -10.61
C GLY A 74 -7.63 2.93 -11.48
N LEU A 75 -7.76 1.72 -10.92
CA LEU A 75 -7.68 0.46 -11.66
C LEU A 75 -9.02 -0.02 -12.23
N THR A 76 -10.13 0.36 -11.59
CA THR A 76 -11.48 -0.01 -12.05
C THR A 76 -12.09 0.99 -13.04
N SER A 77 -11.48 2.18 -13.22
CA SER A 77 -11.94 3.22 -14.15
C SER A 77 -11.55 2.95 -15.59
#